data_AF-A0A3A9SGW9-F1
#
_entry.id   AF-A0A3A9SGW9-F1
#
_cell.length_a   1.000
_cell.length_b   1.000
_cell.length_c   1.000
_cell.angle_alpha   90.00
_cell.angle_beta   90.00
_cell.angle_gamma   90.00
#
_symmetry.space_group_name_H-M   'P 1'
#
loop_
_entity.id
_entity.type
_entity.pdbx_description
1 polymer ?
#
loop_
_entity_poly.entity_id
_entity_poly.type
_entity_poly.pdbx_seq_one_letter_code
_entity_poly.pdbx_strand_id
1 'polypeptide(L)'
;MALISFKKTILRNLFSKPYTRKTEKEFPEGTRGHVENDMDVCILCGLCSIKCPTHAITVDKAEKTWSIRPMSCIQCRCCVDNCPKKCLSMGTRFQEPGDEKVTKTFKQSEKAIAAQEALMKAAKERAAAAAAAKAAAAQGGAAPATPAQGAPAAPAQNAPQNVEEKKD
;
A
#
# COMPACT_ATOMS: atom_id res chain seq x y z
N MET A 1 48.18 -22.63 -22.90
CA MET A 1 48.02 -21.61 -23.96
C MET A 1 46.57 -21.11 -24.05
N ALA A 2 46.06 -20.40 -23.04
CA ALA A 2 44.68 -19.87 -23.05
C ALA A 2 44.60 -18.35 -23.33
N LEU A 3 45.72 -17.63 -23.18
CA LEU A 3 45.80 -16.17 -23.35
C LEU A 3 45.58 -15.69 -24.81
N ILE A 4 45.76 -16.58 -25.79
CA ILE A 4 45.68 -16.23 -27.23
C ILE A 4 44.24 -16.26 -27.75
N SER A 5 43.31 -16.92 -27.05
CA SER A 5 41.93 -17.12 -27.52
C SER A 5 41.12 -15.81 -27.55
N PHE A 6 41.35 -14.91 -26.59
CA PHE A 6 40.62 -13.64 -26.48
C PHE A 6 41.24 -12.47 -27.26
N LYS A 7 42.39 -12.64 -27.92
CA LYS A 7 43.11 -11.55 -28.60
C LYS A 7 42.26 -10.82 -29.65
N LYS A 8 41.45 -11.57 -30.41
CA LYS A 8 40.55 -11.02 -31.44
C LYS A 8 39.44 -10.17 -30.82
N THR A 9 38.93 -10.60 -29.67
CA THR A 9 37.91 -9.87 -28.91
C THR A 9 38.48 -8.62 -28.25
N ILE A 10 39.68 -8.70 -27.68
CA ILE A 10 40.37 -7.56 -27.06
C ILE A 10 40.65 -6.48 -28.12
N LEU A 11 41.24 -6.86 -29.25
CA LEU A 11 41.52 -5.92 -30.33
C LEU A 11 40.23 -5.27 -30.86
N ARG A 12 39.16 -6.06 -31.04
CA ARG A 12 37.86 -5.55 -31.48
C ARG A 12 37.21 -4.61 -30.45
N ASN A 13 37.30 -4.93 -29.17
CA ASN A 13 36.73 -4.11 -28.10
C ASN A 13 37.50 -2.79 -27.92
N LEU A 14 38.83 -2.80 -28.10
CA LEU A 14 39.68 -1.61 -28.01
C LEU A 14 39.32 -0.54 -29.05
N PHE A 15 38.98 -0.96 -30.27
CA PHE A 15 38.61 -0.05 -31.36
C PHE A 15 37.10 0.19 -31.47
N SER A 16 36.28 -0.48 -30.66
CA SER A 16 34.84 -0.24 -30.63
C SER A 16 34.48 0.94 -29.71
N LYS A 17 33.37 1.63 -30.00
CA LYS A 17 32.87 2.71 -29.14
C LYS A 17 32.55 2.17 -27.73
N PRO A 18 32.92 2.87 -26.66
CA PRO A 18 32.60 2.42 -25.30
C PRO A 18 31.10 2.36 -25.10
N TYR A 19 30.63 1.27 -24.49
CA TYR A 19 29.22 1.10 -24.10
C TYR A 19 28.81 2.01 -22.92
N THR A 20 29.78 2.63 -22.25
CA THR A 20 29.57 3.52 -21.12
C THR A 20 28.75 4.74 -21.54
N ARG A 21 27.58 4.92 -20.92
CA ARG A 21 26.79 6.16 -20.99
C ARG A 21 27.48 7.21 -20.12
N LYS A 22 27.66 8.44 -20.62
CA LYS A 22 28.19 9.59 -19.85
C LYS A 22 27.10 10.53 -19.33
N THR A 23 25.85 10.29 -19.73
CA THR A 23 24.70 11.10 -19.31
C THR A 23 24.08 10.53 -18.05
N GLU A 24 23.38 11.37 -17.31
CA GLU A 24 22.61 10.90 -16.17
C GLU A 24 21.55 9.88 -16.61
N LYS A 25 21.33 8.87 -15.76
CA LYS A 25 20.38 7.81 -16.03
C LYS A 25 18.96 8.33 -15.82
N GLU A 26 18.18 8.33 -16.88
CA GLU A 26 16.73 8.51 -16.81
C GLU A 26 16.09 7.22 -16.28
N PHE A 27 15.19 7.35 -15.30
CA PHE A 27 14.43 6.23 -14.77
C PHE A 27 13.04 6.21 -15.42
N PRO A 28 12.64 5.10 -16.05
CA PRO A 28 11.33 5.00 -16.68
C PRO A 28 10.20 5.02 -15.64
N GLU A 29 9.00 5.33 -16.09
CA GLU A 29 7.79 5.25 -15.26
C GLU A 29 7.58 3.82 -14.71
N GLY A 30 7.11 3.73 -13.46
CA GLY A 30 6.97 2.45 -12.76
C GLY A 30 8.23 1.94 -12.05
N THR A 31 9.35 2.68 -12.13
CA THR A 31 10.54 2.41 -11.30
C THR A 31 10.18 2.44 -9.81
N ARG A 32 10.62 1.43 -9.07
CA ARG A 32 10.39 1.30 -7.63
C ARG A 32 11.51 1.99 -6.85
N GLY A 33 11.46 3.33 -6.79
CA GLY A 33 12.41 4.14 -6.04
C GLY A 33 12.10 4.19 -4.54
N HIS A 34 12.23 5.36 -3.94
CA HIS A 34 11.90 5.55 -2.51
C HIS A 34 10.38 5.64 -2.29
N VAL A 35 9.93 5.37 -1.06
CA VAL A 35 8.52 5.48 -0.70
C VAL A 35 8.22 6.91 -0.28
N GLU A 36 7.18 7.49 -0.87
CA GLU A 36 6.64 8.81 -0.52
C GLU A 36 5.26 8.63 0.10
N ASN A 37 4.93 9.47 1.07
CA ASN A 37 3.66 9.43 1.79
C ASN A 37 3.01 10.80 1.80
N ASP A 38 1.81 10.88 1.26
CA ASP A 38 0.91 12.03 1.39
C ASP A 38 0.27 12.00 2.78
N MET A 39 0.80 12.85 3.67
CA MET A 39 0.34 12.94 5.05
C MET A 39 -1.02 13.61 5.20
N ASP A 40 -1.50 14.32 4.17
CA ASP A 40 -2.81 14.98 4.20
C ASP A 40 -3.94 13.98 3.95
N VAL A 41 -3.67 12.97 3.13
CA VAL A 41 -4.63 11.88 2.82
C VAL A 41 -4.50 10.70 3.78
N CYS A 42 -3.34 10.54 4.43
CA CYS A 42 -3.09 9.44 5.35
C CYS A 42 -4.09 9.43 6.51
N ILE A 43 -4.55 8.25 6.90
CA ILE A 43 -5.44 8.04 8.06
C ILE A 43 -4.74 7.33 9.23
N LEU A 44 -3.41 7.20 9.12
CA LEU A 44 -2.55 6.51 10.09
C LEU A 44 -3.06 5.12 10.48
N CYS A 45 -3.70 4.39 9.55
CA CYS A 45 -4.32 3.10 9.85
C CYS A 45 -3.33 2.02 10.33
N GLY A 46 -2.04 2.14 9.97
CA GLY A 46 -0.98 1.22 10.36
C GLY A 46 -0.80 0.00 9.45
N LEU A 47 -1.67 -0.22 8.46
CA LEU A 47 -1.60 -1.37 7.55
C LEU A 47 -0.26 -1.46 6.79
N CYS A 48 0.33 -0.31 6.44
CA CYS A 48 1.63 -0.27 5.79
C CYS A 48 2.79 -0.77 6.68
N SER A 49 2.73 -0.56 8.01
CA SER A 49 3.71 -1.09 8.96
C SER A 49 3.55 -2.60 9.14
N ILE A 50 2.29 -3.08 9.24
CA ILE A 50 1.98 -4.51 9.39
C ILE A 50 2.39 -5.30 8.13
N LYS A 51 2.13 -4.75 6.95
CA LYS A 51 2.43 -5.43 5.68
C LYS A 51 3.90 -5.32 5.27
N CYS A 52 4.68 -4.46 5.92
CA CYS A 52 6.09 -4.30 5.60
C CYS A 52 6.89 -5.54 6.04
N PRO A 53 7.50 -6.31 5.12
CA PRO A 53 8.21 -7.54 5.48
C PRO A 53 9.47 -7.30 6.31
N THR A 54 10.03 -6.09 6.26
CA THR A 54 11.23 -5.68 7.02
C THR A 54 10.91 -4.74 8.19
N HIS A 55 9.62 -4.47 8.43
CA HIS A 55 9.17 -3.51 9.45
C HIS A 55 9.85 -2.14 9.37
N ALA A 56 10.22 -1.70 8.16
CA ALA A 56 10.89 -0.41 7.93
C ALA A 56 10.00 0.81 8.23
N ILE A 57 8.68 0.63 8.31
CA ILE A 57 7.69 1.68 8.54
C ILE A 57 7.14 1.57 9.96
N THR A 58 7.10 2.71 10.66
CA THR A 58 6.46 2.87 11.97
C THR A 58 5.35 3.92 11.86
N VAL A 59 4.20 3.65 12.49
CA VAL A 59 3.05 4.56 12.50
C VAL A 59 2.65 4.82 13.95
N ASP A 60 2.64 6.08 14.35
CA ASP A 60 2.17 6.50 15.67
C ASP A 60 0.90 7.35 15.51
N LYS A 61 -0.21 6.83 16.04
CA LYS A 61 -1.52 7.50 15.99
C LYS A 61 -1.67 8.58 17.05
N ALA A 62 -0.96 8.47 18.18
CA ALA A 62 -1.01 9.45 19.26
C ALA A 62 -0.24 10.71 18.84
N GLU A 63 0.98 10.51 18.35
CA GLU A 63 1.84 11.60 17.87
C GLU A 63 1.50 12.07 16.46
N LYS A 64 0.55 11.40 15.79
CA LYS A 64 0.16 11.66 14.39
C LYS A 64 1.37 11.64 13.45
N THR A 65 2.31 10.72 13.70
CA THR A 65 3.56 10.59 12.93
C THR A 65 3.57 9.31 12.09
N TRP A 66 4.23 9.42 10.95
CA TRP A 66 4.58 8.29 10.10
C TRP A 66 6.08 8.34 9.82
N SER A 67 6.78 7.25 10.11
CA SER A 67 8.23 7.18 9.98
C SER A 67 8.65 6.02 9.09
N ILE A 68 9.71 6.21 8.31
CA ILE A 68 10.33 5.18 7.50
C ILE A 68 11.85 5.17 7.70
N ARG A 69 12.43 3.98 7.81
CA ARG A 69 13.87 3.73 7.78
C ARG A 69 14.28 3.30 6.37
N PRO A 70 14.82 4.20 5.52
CA PRO A 70 15.10 3.87 4.12
C PRO A 70 16.12 2.73 3.97
N MET A 71 17.12 2.67 4.85
CA MET A 71 18.13 1.60 4.91
C MET A 71 17.53 0.19 5.18
N SER A 72 16.33 0.12 5.76
CA SER A 72 15.63 -1.15 5.99
C SER A 72 14.58 -1.46 4.91
N CYS A 73 14.30 -0.52 4.01
CA CYS A 73 13.30 -0.68 2.97
C CYS A 73 13.87 -1.50 1.80
N ILE A 74 13.19 -2.58 1.42
CA ILE A 74 13.57 -3.42 0.26
C ILE A 74 12.82 -3.03 -1.02
N GLN A 75 12.12 -1.90 -1.03
CA GLN A 75 11.44 -1.33 -2.21
C GLN A 75 10.44 -2.31 -2.89
N CYS A 76 9.83 -3.19 -2.09
CA CYS A 76 8.91 -4.23 -2.57
C CYS A 76 7.53 -3.71 -3.00
N ARG A 77 7.17 -2.46 -2.67
CA ARG A 77 5.88 -1.80 -2.95
C ARG A 77 4.66 -2.35 -2.17
N CYS A 78 4.81 -3.37 -1.32
CA CYS A 78 3.69 -3.92 -0.53
C CYS A 78 2.89 -2.87 0.27
N CYS A 79 3.56 -1.85 0.83
CA CYS A 79 2.88 -0.78 1.58
C CYS A 79 1.96 0.09 0.70
N VAL A 80 2.37 0.36 -0.54
CA VAL A 80 1.60 1.16 -1.52
C VAL A 80 0.37 0.40 -1.97
N ASP A 81 0.52 -0.88 -2.31
CA ASP A 81 -0.57 -1.68 -2.84
C ASP A 81 -1.66 -1.92 -1.77
N ASN A 82 -1.25 -2.12 -0.51
CA ASN A 82 -2.17 -2.36 0.61
C ASN A 82 -2.69 -1.07 1.29
N CYS A 83 -2.31 0.12 0.84
CA CYS A 83 -2.85 1.35 1.41
C CYS A 83 -4.32 1.56 0.97
N PRO A 84 -5.30 1.59 1.89
CA PRO A 84 -6.71 1.75 1.53
C PRO A 84 -7.03 3.15 0.99
N LYS A 85 -6.28 4.16 1.45
CA LYS A 85 -6.42 5.56 1.03
C LYS A 85 -5.53 5.93 -0.14
N LYS A 86 -4.68 5.01 -0.61
CA LYS A 86 -3.71 5.23 -1.71
C LYS A 86 -2.85 6.50 -1.52
N CYS A 87 -2.52 6.83 -0.28
CA CYS A 87 -1.67 7.98 0.07
C CYS A 87 -0.17 7.70 -0.08
N LEU A 88 0.22 6.44 -0.31
CA LEU A 88 1.61 6.03 -0.49
C LEU A 88 1.90 5.84 -1.97
N SER A 89 3.06 6.30 -2.43
CA SER A 89 3.55 6.13 -3.80
C SER A 89 5.02 5.66 -3.81
N MET A 90 5.45 5.13 -4.95
CA MET A 90 6.87 4.87 -5.21
C MET A 90 7.40 6.01 -6.07
N GLY A 91 8.37 6.77 -5.55
CA GLY A 91 9.12 7.75 -6.33
C GLY A 91 9.90 7.07 -7.45
N THR A 92 10.19 7.80 -8.52
CA THR A 92 10.96 7.29 -9.67
C THR A 92 12.45 7.22 -9.40
N ARG A 93 12.93 7.98 -8.40
CA ARG A 93 14.35 8.04 -8.00
C ARG A 93 14.60 7.21 -6.74
N PHE A 94 15.78 6.61 -6.68
CA PHE A 94 16.26 5.96 -5.47
C PHE A 94 16.58 7.00 -4.39
N GLN A 95 16.57 6.54 -3.14
CA GLN A 95 17.01 7.37 -2.04
C GLN A 95 18.48 7.74 -2.25
N GLU A 96 18.81 9.03 -2.11
CA GLU A 96 20.20 9.47 -2.18
C GLU A 96 21.03 8.75 -1.11
N PRO A 97 22.22 8.24 -1.48
CA PRO A 97 23.14 7.64 -0.53
C PRO A 97 23.44 8.64 0.59
N GLY A 98 23.40 8.17 1.83
CA GLY A 98 23.83 8.93 2.99
C GLY A 98 24.79 8.10 3.83
N ASP A 99 25.61 8.77 4.62
CA ASP A 99 26.63 8.12 5.45
C ASP A 99 26.05 7.49 6.73
N GLU A 100 24.80 7.85 7.07
CA GLU A 100 24.14 7.47 8.31
C GLU A 100 22.79 6.78 8.10
N LYS A 101 22.40 5.96 9.08
CA LYS A 101 21.08 5.33 9.14
C LYS A 101 20.04 6.34 9.61
N VAL A 102 19.45 7.07 8.67
CA VAL A 102 18.39 8.05 8.97
C VAL A 102 17.02 7.40 9.11
N THR A 103 16.21 7.93 10.03
CA THR A 103 14.76 7.69 10.08
C THR A 103 14.06 8.95 9.61
N LYS A 104 13.33 8.86 8.51
CA LYS A 104 12.53 9.98 8.01
C LYS A 104 11.17 9.96 8.69
N THR A 105 10.85 11.00 9.45
CA THR A 105 9.58 11.14 10.16
C THR A 105 8.77 12.28 9.56
N PHE A 106 7.52 12.00 9.26
CA PHE A 106 6.57 12.95 8.69
C PHE A 106 5.40 13.11 9.67
N LYS A 107 4.88 14.33 9.79
CA LYS A 107 3.72 14.67 10.62
C LYS A 107 2.56 15.08 9.73
N GLN A 108 1.34 14.83 10.19
CA GLN A 108 0.14 15.30 9.50
C GLN A 108 0.00 16.81 9.63
N SER A 109 -0.50 17.46 8.56
CA SER A 109 -0.84 18.87 8.63
C SER A 109 -2.02 19.10 9.59
N GLU A 110 -2.11 20.30 10.13
CA GLU A 110 -3.21 20.70 11.02
C GLU A 110 -4.59 20.48 10.38
N LYS A 111 -4.70 20.70 9.06
CA LYS A 111 -5.93 20.47 8.30
C LYS A 111 -6.30 18.99 8.23
N ALA A 112 -5.32 18.13 7.99
CA ALA A 112 -5.53 16.69 7.96
C ALA A 112 -5.93 16.13 9.33
N ILE A 113 -5.32 16.68 10.39
CA ILE A 113 -5.66 16.36 11.77
C ILE A 113 -7.12 16.72 12.07
N ALA A 114 -7.54 17.94 11.75
CA ALA A 114 -8.92 18.40 11.97
C ALA A 114 -9.93 17.56 11.18
N ALA A 115 -9.62 17.20 9.93
CA ALA A 115 -10.48 16.36 9.10
C ALA A 115 -10.66 14.95 9.69
N GLN A 116 -9.59 14.33 10.18
CA GLN A 116 -9.66 13.03 10.85
C GLN A 116 -10.44 13.08 12.16
N GLU A 117 -10.24 14.11 12.97
CA GLU A 117 -10.96 14.30 14.23
C GLU A 117 -12.46 14.49 13.99
N ALA A 118 -12.84 15.26 12.96
CA ALA A 118 -14.23 15.41 12.55
C ALA A 118 -14.85 14.09 12.09
N LEU A 119 -14.13 13.29 11.28
CA LEU A 119 -14.58 11.96 10.86
C LEU A 119 -14.73 11.00 12.05
N MET A 120 -13.78 11.00 12.98
CA MET A 120 -13.82 10.17 14.20
C MET A 120 -14.99 10.57 15.11
N LYS A 121 -15.25 11.87 15.28
CA LYS A 121 -16.38 12.38 16.05
C LYS A 121 -17.71 11.96 15.42
N ALA A 122 -17.87 12.18 14.11
CA ALA A 122 -19.06 11.77 13.38
C ALA A 122 -19.28 10.24 13.42
N ALA A 123 -18.20 9.44 13.35
CA ALA A 123 -18.28 7.99 13.47
C ALA A 123 -18.73 7.56 14.88
N LYS A 124 -18.21 8.18 15.94
CA LYS A 124 -18.63 7.91 17.32
C LYS A 124 -20.09 8.29 17.57
N GLU A 125 -20.53 9.43 17.07
CA GLU A 125 -21.93 9.87 17.17
C GLU A 125 -22.87 8.90 16.43
N ARG A 126 -22.50 8.48 15.21
CA ARG A 126 -23.25 7.46 14.45
C ARG A 126 -23.25 6.10 15.14
N ALA A 127 -22.13 5.68 15.72
CA ALA A 127 -22.03 4.44 16.46
C ALA A 127 -22.88 4.48 17.76
N ALA A 128 -22.87 5.59 18.48
CA ALA A 128 -23.70 5.80 19.65
C ALA A 128 -25.20 5.80 19.31
N ALA A 129 -25.59 6.47 18.22
CA ALA A 129 -26.97 6.46 17.72
C ALA A 129 -27.40 5.05 17.28
N ALA A 130 -26.54 4.31 16.58
CA ALA A 130 -26.81 2.93 16.18
C ALA A 130 -26.89 1.97 17.38
N ALA A 131 -26.06 2.17 18.41
CA ALA A 131 -26.12 1.41 19.65
C ALA A 131 -27.41 1.70 20.43
N ALA A 132 -27.83 2.96 20.52
CA ALA A 132 -29.09 3.36 21.16
C ALA A 132 -30.32 2.79 20.41
N ALA A 133 -30.31 2.83 19.07
CA ALA A 133 -31.37 2.24 18.25
C ALA A 133 -31.46 0.71 18.40
N LYS A 134 -30.31 0.00 18.46
CA LYS A 134 -30.28 -1.44 18.74
C LYS A 134 -30.75 -1.78 20.15
N ALA A 135 -30.42 -0.96 21.15
CA ALA A 135 -30.88 -1.15 22.52
C ALA A 135 -32.41 -0.98 22.65
N ALA A 136 -32.99 0.00 21.93
CA ALA A 136 -34.45 0.18 21.86
C ALA A 136 -35.15 -0.99 21.15
N ALA A 137 -34.56 -1.53 20.07
CA ALA A 137 -35.13 -2.68 19.35
C ALA A 137 -35.07 -3.99 20.16
N ALA A 138 -34.12 -4.14 21.09
CA ALA A 138 -34.00 -5.33 21.93
C ALA A 138 -35.02 -5.38 23.09
N GLN A 139 -35.71 -4.26 23.39
CA GLN A 139 -36.67 -4.16 24.49
C GLN A 139 -38.14 -4.37 24.06
N GLY A 140 -38.39 -4.70 22.78
CA GLY A 140 -39.71 -5.05 22.27
C GLY A 140 -39.74 -6.43 21.62
N GLY A 141 -40.08 -7.47 22.39
CA GLY A 141 -40.31 -8.82 21.85
C GLY A 141 -40.70 -9.88 22.88
N ALA A 142 -42.00 -10.00 23.17
CA ALA A 142 -42.62 -11.23 23.68
C ALA A 142 -43.73 -11.66 22.70
N ALA A 143 -43.57 -12.84 22.11
CA ALA A 143 -44.48 -13.47 21.14
C ALA A 143 -45.62 -14.25 21.84
N PRO A 144 -46.55 -14.86 21.06
CA PRO A 144 -46.45 -16.32 20.96
C PRO A 144 -46.66 -16.93 19.56
N ALA A 145 -46.10 -18.13 19.41
CA ALA A 145 -46.15 -19.08 18.29
C ALA A 145 -47.58 -19.70 18.11
N THR A 146 -48.01 -20.45 17.08
CA THR A 146 -47.49 -21.33 15.97
C THR A 146 -48.74 -21.74 15.09
N PRO A 147 -48.77 -22.68 14.09
CA PRO A 147 -47.73 -23.38 13.28
C PRO A 147 -48.01 -23.61 11.75
N ALA A 148 -46.94 -24.07 11.06
CA ALA A 148 -46.84 -25.05 9.95
C ALA A 148 -47.29 -24.70 8.50
N GLN A 149 -46.37 -24.80 7.51
CA GLN A 149 -46.10 -25.99 6.66
C GLN A 149 -45.28 -25.62 5.39
N GLY A 150 -44.33 -26.48 5.00
CA GLY A 150 -43.97 -26.71 3.58
C GLY A 150 -42.58 -26.26 3.11
N ALA A 151 -41.60 -27.17 3.15
CA ALA A 151 -40.47 -27.20 2.22
C ALA A 151 -40.91 -27.96 0.94
N PRO A 152 -40.27 -27.80 -0.25
CA PRO A 152 -38.94 -28.41 -0.44
C PRO A 152 -37.95 -27.67 -1.36
N ALA A 153 -36.69 -28.09 -1.18
CA ALA A 153 -35.64 -28.33 -2.18
C ALA A 153 -35.09 -27.18 -3.07
N ALA A 154 -33.79 -26.92 -2.87
CA ALA A 154 -32.89 -26.36 -3.88
C ALA A 154 -32.68 -27.36 -5.05
N PRO A 155 -32.12 -26.89 -6.19
CA PRO A 155 -30.68 -27.17 -6.35
C PRO A 155 -29.87 -26.10 -7.11
N ALA A 156 -28.55 -26.25 -6.93
CA ALA A 156 -27.46 -26.04 -7.90
C ALA A 156 -27.12 -24.61 -8.40
N GLN A 157 -26.02 -24.09 -7.84
CA GLN A 157 -24.75 -23.83 -8.54
C GLN A 157 -24.80 -23.38 -10.01
N ASN A 158 -24.24 -22.20 -10.29
CA ASN A 158 -23.40 -22.07 -11.48
C ASN A 158 -22.21 -21.13 -11.23
N ALA A 159 -21.02 -21.63 -11.57
CA ALA A 159 -19.75 -20.93 -11.59
C ALA A 159 -19.49 -20.36 -13.01
N PRO A 160 -18.42 -19.59 -13.25
CA PRO A 160 -18.37 -18.52 -14.26
C PRO A 160 -18.08 -19.03 -15.67
N GLN A 161 -18.59 -18.32 -16.68
CA GLN A 161 -18.11 -18.43 -18.07
C GLN A 161 -17.08 -17.34 -18.37
N ASN A 162 -16.11 -17.73 -19.18
CA ASN A 162 -14.78 -17.19 -19.37
C ASN A 162 -14.64 -16.65 -20.81
N VAL A 163 -13.64 -15.80 -21.04
CA VAL A 163 -12.95 -15.47 -22.32
C VAL A 163 -13.73 -14.79 -23.46
N GLU A 164 -13.21 -13.64 -23.90
CA GLU A 164 -12.98 -13.22 -25.31
C GLU A 164 -12.27 -11.86 -25.26
N GLU A 165 -10.94 -11.80 -25.17
CA GLU A 165 -10.01 -11.65 -26.30
C GLU A 165 -10.64 -11.10 -27.59
N LYS A 166 -10.51 -9.79 -27.81
CA LYS A 166 -10.54 -9.22 -29.16
C LYS A 166 -9.37 -8.28 -29.37
N LYS A 167 -8.42 -8.82 -30.13
CA LYS A 167 -7.30 -8.17 -30.80
C LYS A 167 -7.84 -7.46 -32.04
N ASP A 168 -7.60 -6.17 -32.14
CA ASP A 168 -7.49 -5.39 -33.38
C ASP A 168 -6.36 -4.37 -33.19
#